data_AF-A0A1U8PVZ1-F1
#
_entry.id   AF-A0A1U8PVZ1-F1
#
_cell.length_a   1.000
_cell.length_b   1.000
_cell.length_c   1.000
_cell.angle_alpha   90.00
_cell.angle_beta   90.00
_cell.angle_gamma   90.00
#
_symmetry.space_group_name_H-M   'P 1'
#
loop_
_entity.id
_entity.type
_entity.pdbx_description
1 polymer ?
#
loop_
_entity_poly.entity_id
_entity_poly.type
_entity_poly.pdbx_seq_one_letter_code
_entity_poly.pdbx_strand_id
1 'polypeptide(L)'
;MTGEKPSASASWLPLVEWWNNTTYHSAIQTTPYEALYGQDPYLHLPYLASASLVAMVDRTLQHREIMRKPYRRHSLRKFKNQKLSPRYFGPFPVKARVGLVTYKLLLPPFARIHSIFHVFQLKKHIGSAVRASTLPQVGSDGALLKTPIRVLDRRLVKQGNHVAVEVLVEWADTFPEDSTWENLHDLQRCFPVLILEDTDPVSEEGSIT
;
A
#
# COMPACT_ATOMS: atom_id res chain seq x y z
N MET A 1 12.45 30.72 17.44
CA MET A 1 11.94 30.83 16.05
C MET A 1 10.64 30.03 15.97
N THR A 2 9.55 30.65 16.39
CA THR A 2 8.19 30.08 16.38
C THR A 2 7.39 30.84 15.33
N GLY A 3 7.08 30.18 14.21
CA GLY A 3 6.20 30.68 13.16
C GLY A 3 4.93 29.83 13.13
N GLU A 4 3.81 30.47 13.43
CA GLU A 4 2.49 29.88 13.63
C GLU A 4 1.92 29.24 12.35
N LYS A 5 1.68 27.92 12.38
CA LYS A 5 0.67 27.23 11.57
C LYS A 5 0.03 26.11 12.40
N PRO A 6 -1.21 26.29 12.91
CA PRO A 6 -1.84 25.32 13.81
C PRO A 6 -2.18 23.97 13.14
N SER A 7 -2.18 23.88 11.80
CA SER A 7 -2.48 22.63 11.09
C SER A 7 -1.30 21.64 11.01
N ALA A 8 -0.08 22.07 11.34
CA ALA A 8 1.11 21.22 11.29
C ALA A 8 1.43 20.54 12.63
N SER A 9 0.78 20.91 13.73
CA SER A 9 1.07 20.42 15.09
C SER A 9 1.00 18.90 15.21
N ALA A 10 0.00 18.26 14.58
CA ALA A 10 -0.16 16.81 14.55
C ALA A 10 1.03 16.08 13.89
N SER A 11 1.70 16.72 12.92
CA SER A 11 2.87 16.13 12.25
C SER A 11 4.11 16.10 13.15
N TRP A 12 4.15 16.95 14.18
CA TRP A 12 5.25 17.06 15.12
C TRP A 12 5.03 16.25 16.41
N LEU A 13 3.80 15.77 16.66
CA LEU A 13 3.49 14.97 17.86
C LEU A 13 4.44 13.78 18.06
N PRO A 14 4.76 12.97 17.04
CA PRO A 14 5.70 11.86 17.24
C PRO A 14 7.11 12.32 17.62
N LEU A 15 7.53 13.50 17.15
CA LEU A 15 8.84 14.06 17.48
C LEU A 15 8.86 14.62 18.90
N VAL A 16 7.80 15.31 19.32
CA VAL A 16 7.64 15.85 20.68
C VAL A 16 7.55 14.71 21.70
N GLU A 17 6.78 13.67 21.40
CA GLU A 17 6.68 12.48 22.25
C GLU A 17 8.02 11.75 22.37
N TRP A 18 8.73 11.57 21.24
CA TRP A 18 10.07 11.01 21.25
C TRP A 18 11.03 11.85 22.10
N TRP A 19 11.07 13.17 21.87
CA TRP A 19 11.94 14.07 22.62
C TRP A 19 11.63 14.05 24.12
N ASN A 20 10.36 14.02 24.50
CA ASN A 20 9.94 13.90 25.89
C ASN A 20 10.37 12.56 26.53
N ASN A 21 10.29 11.46 25.77
CA ASN A 21 10.66 10.13 26.28
C ASN A 21 12.18 9.90 26.36
N THR A 22 12.97 10.59 25.54
CA THR A 22 14.43 10.39 25.45
C THR A 22 15.27 11.50 26.10
N THR A 23 14.66 12.60 26.53
CA THR A 23 15.35 13.66 27.27
C THR A 23 15.43 13.32 28.75
N TYR A 24 16.43 13.83 29.45
CA TYR A 24 16.59 13.65 30.90
C TYR A 24 15.56 14.46 31.68
N HIS A 25 14.85 13.83 32.61
CA HIS A 25 13.90 14.49 33.50
C HIS A 25 14.47 14.54 34.92
N SER A 26 14.69 15.75 35.45
CA SER A 26 15.27 15.95 36.79
C SER A 26 14.42 15.37 37.92
N ALA A 27 13.10 15.30 37.75
CA ALA A 27 12.17 14.78 38.76
C ALA A 27 12.30 13.25 38.98
N ILE A 28 12.57 12.48 37.92
CA ILE A 28 12.78 11.04 37.97
C ILE A 28 14.27 10.66 37.93
N GLN A 29 15.16 11.65 37.77
CA GLN A 29 16.61 11.50 37.64
C GLN A 29 17.07 10.54 36.52
N THR A 30 16.22 10.31 35.51
CA THR A 30 16.47 9.41 34.36
C THR A 30 15.62 9.85 33.16
N THR A 31 15.73 9.17 32.04
CA THR A 31 14.82 9.35 30.90
C THR A 31 13.58 8.44 31.07
N PRO A 32 12.36 8.86 30.69
CA PRO A 32 11.18 8.01 30.78
C PRO A 32 11.33 6.68 30.00
N TYR A 33 12.08 6.70 28.89
CA TYR A 33 12.41 5.49 28.14
C TYR A 33 13.29 4.53 28.97
N GLU A 34 14.36 5.03 29.58
CA GLU A 34 15.26 4.25 30.43
C GLU A 34 14.52 3.72 31.67
N ALA A 35 13.64 4.51 32.28
CA ALA A 35 12.79 4.06 33.38
C ALA A 35 11.87 2.88 33.00
N LEU A 36 11.39 2.85 31.75
CA LEU A 36 10.46 1.81 31.27
C LEU A 36 11.18 0.55 30.77
N TYR A 37 12.32 0.70 30.11
CA TYR A 37 13.00 -0.40 29.40
C TYR A 37 14.35 -0.79 30.02
N GLY A 38 14.86 -0.04 31.00
CA GLY A 38 16.14 -0.28 31.66
C GLY A 38 17.36 -0.13 30.72
N GLN A 39 17.19 0.58 29.62
CA GLN A 39 18.21 0.79 28.59
C GLN A 39 18.16 2.24 28.11
N ASP A 40 19.33 2.82 27.81
CA ASP A 40 19.39 4.17 27.25
C ASP A 40 18.64 4.26 25.91
N PRO A 41 17.92 5.36 25.66
CA PRO A 41 17.21 5.54 24.40
C PRO A 41 18.17 5.51 23.22
N TYR A 42 17.87 4.68 22.22
CA TYR A 42 18.64 4.60 20.99
C TYR A 42 18.51 5.91 20.19
N LEU A 43 19.48 6.82 20.37
CA LEU A 43 19.60 8.01 19.54
C LEU A 43 19.96 7.55 18.12
N HIS A 44 19.11 7.85 17.15
CA HIS A 44 19.29 7.52 15.74
C HIS A 44 20.42 8.39 15.14
N LEU A 45 21.66 8.19 15.57
CA LEU A 45 22.81 8.59 14.77
C LEU A 45 22.94 7.61 13.60
N PRO A 46 23.21 8.08 12.37
CA PRO A 46 23.60 7.18 11.29
C PRO A 46 24.79 6.35 11.80
N TYR A 47 24.67 5.04 11.68
CA TYR A 47 25.71 4.15 12.15
C TYR A 47 27.02 4.43 11.39
N LEU A 48 27.97 5.07 12.07
CA LEU A 48 29.33 5.20 11.57
C LEU A 48 30.01 3.86 11.85
N ALA A 49 30.40 3.15 10.78
CA ALA A 49 31.15 1.90 10.91
C ALA A 49 32.35 2.14 11.85
N SER A 50 32.56 1.24 12.82
CA SER A 50 33.52 1.35 13.94
C SER A 50 33.03 2.03 15.23
N ALA A 51 31.73 2.29 15.39
CA ALA A 51 31.19 2.84 16.66
C ALA A 51 31.17 1.84 17.83
N SER A 52 31.29 0.52 17.57
CA SER A 52 31.33 -0.50 18.62
C SER A 52 32.71 -1.14 18.73
N LEU A 53 33.29 -1.15 19.94
CA LEU A 53 34.54 -1.86 20.24
C LEU A 53 34.39 -3.40 20.12
N VAL A 54 33.15 -3.91 20.09
CA VAL A 54 32.85 -5.34 20.05
C VAL A 54 32.37 -5.71 18.65
N ALA A 55 33.23 -6.39 17.89
CA ALA A 55 32.98 -6.76 16.49
C ALA A 55 31.66 -7.53 16.25
N MET A 56 31.19 -8.30 17.24
CA MET A 56 29.91 -9.03 17.15
C MET A 56 28.70 -8.10 17.21
N VAL A 57 28.76 -7.06 18.05
CA VAL A 57 27.71 -6.04 18.15
C VAL A 57 27.68 -5.19 16.88
N ASP A 58 28.87 -4.85 16.35
CA ASP A 58 29.03 -4.10 15.11
C ASP A 58 28.35 -4.81 13.91
N ARG A 59 28.62 -6.11 13.76
CA ARG A 59 28.00 -6.96 12.72
C ARG A 59 26.48 -7.08 12.87
N THR A 60 26.00 -7.20 14.10
CA THR A 60 24.55 -7.36 14.38
C THR A 60 23.79 -6.07 14.06
N LEU A 61 24.35 -4.91 14.42
CA LEU A 61 23.77 -3.60 14.15
C LEU A 61 23.75 -3.28 12.66
N GLN A 62 24.85 -3.53 11.94
CA GLN A 62 24.91 -3.40 10.49
C GLN A 62 23.89 -4.31 9.78
N HIS A 63 23.79 -5.57 10.20
CA HIS A 63 22.82 -6.52 9.64
C HIS A 63 21.37 -6.04 9.86
N ARG A 64 21.04 -5.57 11.07
CA ARG A 64 19.70 -5.03 11.39
C ARG A 64 19.36 -3.81 10.54
N GLU A 65 20.31 -2.93 10.27
CA GLU A 65 20.09 -1.75 9.46
C GLU A 65 19.90 -2.08 7.97
N ILE A 66 20.63 -3.05 7.44
CA ILE A 66 20.43 -3.61 6.10
C ILE A 66 19.04 -4.23 5.98
N MET A 67 18.59 -4.99 6.99
CA MET A 67 17.27 -5.63 6.99
C MET A 67 16.10 -4.64 7.10
N ARG A 68 16.28 -3.47 7.73
CA ARG A 68 15.24 -2.42 7.82
C ARG A 68 15.08 -1.60 6.53
N LYS A 69 16.11 -1.52 5.68
CA LYS A 69 16.08 -0.75 4.41
C LYS A 69 15.05 -1.26 3.38
N PRO A 70 14.86 -2.58 3.13
CA PRO A 70 13.84 -3.06 2.20
C PRO A 70 12.42 -2.81 2.72
N TYR A 71 12.15 -2.99 4.02
CA TYR A 71 10.81 -2.80 4.59
C TYR A 71 10.27 -1.37 4.39
N ARG A 72 11.14 -0.35 4.40
CA ARG A 72 10.75 1.05 4.11
C ARG A 72 10.39 1.30 2.64
N ARG A 73 10.94 0.53 1.70
CA ARG A 73 10.70 0.71 0.25
C ARG A 73 9.43 0.00 -0.23
N HIS A 74 9.07 -1.15 0.34
CA HIS A 74 7.92 -1.94 -0.12
C HIS A 74 6.56 -1.31 0.25
N SER A 75 6.50 -0.48 1.29
CA SER A 75 5.26 0.22 1.70
C SER A 75 4.86 1.38 0.76
N LEU A 76 5.67 1.69 -0.26
CA LEU A 76 5.49 2.88 -1.11
C LEU A 76 5.21 2.62 -2.59
N ARG A 77 4.89 1.39 -3.01
CA ARG A 77 4.16 1.21 -4.28
C ARG A 77 2.68 1.51 -4.04
N LYS A 78 2.38 2.78 -3.76
CA LYS A 78 1.01 3.29 -3.66
C LYS A 78 0.47 3.46 -5.07
N PHE A 79 -0.56 2.70 -5.41
CA PHE A 79 -1.35 2.96 -6.61
C PHE A 79 -1.84 4.41 -6.62
N LYS A 80 -1.92 5.01 -7.80
CA LYS A 80 -2.73 6.22 -8.00
C LYS A 80 -4.16 5.87 -7.55
N ASN A 81 -4.73 6.65 -6.64
CA ASN A 81 -6.13 6.53 -6.15
C ASN A 81 -6.46 5.50 -5.05
N GLN A 82 -5.54 5.17 -4.14
CA GLN A 82 -5.87 4.36 -2.92
C GLN A 82 -7.05 4.89 -2.09
N LYS A 83 -7.38 6.19 -2.17
CA LYS A 83 -8.55 6.75 -1.46
C LYS A 83 -9.89 6.27 -2.03
N LEU A 84 -9.91 5.85 -3.30
CA LEU A 84 -11.12 5.42 -4.01
C LEU A 84 -11.21 3.90 -4.13
N SER A 85 -10.21 3.14 -3.67
CA SER A 85 -10.27 1.68 -3.72
C SER A 85 -11.35 1.11 -2.79
N PRO A 86 -11.97 -0.04 -3.12
CA PRO A 86 -12.92 -0.71 -2.26
C PRO A 86 -12.36 -0.90 -0.85
N ARG A 87 -13.14 -0.47 0.15
CA ARG A 87 -12.75 -0.61 1.58
C ARG A 87 -12.99 -2.02 2.12
N TYR A 88 -13.93 -2.76 1.52
CA TYR A 88 -14.32 -4.11 1.92
C TYR A 88 -14.33 -5.01 0.68
N PHE A 89 -13.83 -6.22 0.83
CA PHE A 89 -13.73 -7.22 -0.24
C PHE A 89 -14.63 -8.40 0.07
N GLY A 90 -15.36 -8.86 -0.95
CA GLY A 90 -16.15 -10.09 -0.96
C GLY A 90 -17.20 -10.27 0.16
N PRO A 91 -18.30 -10.99 -0.13
CA PRO A 91 -18.96 -11.74 0.92
C PRO A 91 -18.18 -13.04 1.15
N PHE A 92 -17.41 -13.12 2.23
CA PHE A 92 -16.76 -14.36 2.65
C PHE A 92 -17.59 -15.04 3.75
N PRO A 93 -18.04 -16.29 3.56
CA PRO A 93 -18.82 -16.96 4.58
C PRO A 93 -17.95 -17.27 5.80
N VAL A 94 -18.55 -17.13 6.98
CA VAL A 94 -17.91 -17.49 8.25
C VAL A 94 -17.88 -19.02 8.33
N LYS A 95 -16.67 -19.59 8.34
CA LYS A 95 -16.46 -21.02 8.53
C LYS A 95 -16.64 -21.44 9.98
N ALA A 96 -16.12 -20.65 10.92
CA ALA A 96 -16.21 -20.93 12.34
C ALA A 96 -16.02 -19.66 13.19
N ARG A 97 -16.58 -19.64 14.39
CA ARG A 97 -16.24 -18.67 15.43
C ARG A 97 -15.18 -19.29 16.33
N VAL A 98 -13.96 -18.76 16.29
CA VAL A 98 -12.78 -19.33 16.99
C VAL A 98 -12.63 -18.73 18.40
N GLY A 99 -13.16 -17.53 18.62
CA GLY A 99 -13.18 -16.88 19.93
C GLY A 99 -14.37 -15.94 20.09
N LEU A 100 -14.46 -15.28 21.23
CA LEU A 100 -15.54 -14.32 21.52
C LEU A 100 -15.65 -13.23 20.44
N VAL A 101 -14.52 -12.77 19.93
CA VAL A 101 -14.41 -11.67 18.96
C VAL A 101 -13.65 -12.06 17.70
N THR A 102 -13.38 -13.35 17.50
CA THR A 102 -12.52 -13.84 16.41
C THR A 102 -13.25 -14.85 15.56
N TYR A 103 -13.29 -14.60 14.26
CA TYR A 103 -13.99 -15.42 13.27
C TYR A 103 -13.02 -15.92 12.21
N LYS A 104 -13.21 -17.17 11.80
CA LYS A 104 -12.51 -17.78 10.68
C LYS A 104 -13.39 -17.69 9.44
N LEU A 105 -12.92 -17.03 8.40
CA LEU A 105 -13.59 -16.90 7.11
C LEU A 105 -13.14 -17.99 6.14
N LEU A 106 -14.02 -18.33 5.21
CA LEU A 106 -13.65 -19.13 4.04
C LEU A 106 -13.11 -18.20 2.96
N LEU A 107 -11.78 -18.14 2.86
CA LEU A 107 -11.09 -17.36 1.84
C LEU A 107 -10.79 -18.23 0.61
N PRO A 108 -10.67 -17.62 -0.58
CA PRO A 108 -10.20 -18.31 -1.77
C PRO A 108 -8.79 -18.91 -1.57
N PRO A 109 -8.45 -20.01 -2.25
CA PRO A 109 -7.17 -20.69 -2.07
C PRO A 109 -5.95 -19.84 -2.45
N PHE A 110 -6.13 -18.87 -3.35
CA PHE A 110 -5.08 -17.91 -3.74
C PHE A 110 -4.89 -16.76 -2.74
N ALA A 111 -5.75 -16.64 -1.71
CA ALA A 111 -5.64 -15.58 -0.72
C ALA A 111 -4.41 -15.81 0.17
N ARG A 112 -3.47 -14.88 0.13
CA ARG A 112 -2.22 -14.94 0.93
C ARG A 112 -2.35 -14.30 2.31
N ILE A 113 -3.57 -13.95 2.71
CA ILE A 113 -3.89 -13.38 4.03
C ILE A 113 -4.42 -14.48 4.96
N HIS A 114 -4.22 -14.32 6.26
CA HIS A 114 -4.76 -15.27 7.24
C HIS A 114 -6.29 -15.28 7.23
N SER A 115 -6.88 -16.46 7.36
CA SER A 115 -8.34 -16.64 7.39
C SER A 115 -9.01 -16.26 8.71
N ILE A 116 -8.23 -15.89 9.73
CA ILE A 116 -8.71 -15.57 11.07
C ILE A 116 -8.71 -14.05 11.23
N PHE A 117 -9.88 -13.49 11.51
CA PHE A 117 -10.10 -12.05 11.61
C PHE A 117 -10.78 -11.70 12.94
N HIS A 118 -10.42 -10.53 13.46
CA HIS A 118 -11.15 -9.94 14.56
C HIS A 118 -12.45 -9.30 14.06
N VAL A 119 -13.52 -9.31 14.85
CA VAL A 119 -14.85 -8.81 14.47
C VAL A 119 -14.85 -7.37 13.94
N PHE A 120 -13.92 -6.53 14.40
CA PHE A 120 -13.77 -5.15 13.94
C PHE A 120 -13.30 -5.01 12.47
N GLN A 121 -12.63 -6.04 11.95
CA GLN A 121 -12.20 -6.10 10.55
C GLN A 121 -13.31 -6.62 9.63
N LEU A 122 -14.42 -7.08 10.20
CA LEU A 122 -15.54 -7.67 9.49
C LEU A 122 -16.71 -6.69 9.43
N LYS A 123 -17.40 -6.68 8.29
CA LYS A 123 -18.67 -5.97 8.15
C LYS A 123 -19.71 -6.97 7.70
N LYS A 124 -20.85 -7.02 8.39
CA LYS A 124 -21.97 -7.88 8.00
C LYS A 124 -22.41 -7.48 6.60
N HIS A 125 -22.37 -8.43 5.66
CA HIS A 125 -22.89 -8.23 4.31
C HIS A 125 -24.43 -8.17 4.38
N ILE A 126 -25.02 -7.16 3.75
CA ILE A 126 -26.46 -6.90 3.75
C ILE A 126 -26.91 -6.81 2.30
N GLY A 127 -27.88 -7.65 1.92
CA GLY A 127 -28.43 -7.73 0.56
C GLY A 127 -27.87 -8.88 -0.27
N SER A 128 -28.52 -9.18 -1.39
CA SER A 128 -28.13 -10.26 -2.32
C SER A 128 -27.09 -9.83 -3.35
N ALA A 129 -26.74 -8.54 -3.39
CA ALA A 129 -25.84 -8.01 -4.39
C ALA A 129 -24.38 -8.33 -4.01
N VAL A 130 -23.73 -9.21 -4.76
CA VAL A 130 -22.29 -9.44 -4.71
C VAL A 130 -21.63 -8.18 -5.30
N ARG A 131 -21.25 -7.24 -4.44
CA ARG A 131 -20.75 -5.90 -4.81
C ARG A 131 -19.30 -5.66 -4.44
N ALA A 132 -18.47 -6.70 -4.30
CA ALA A 132 -17.03 -6.50 -4.17
C ALA A 132 -16.25 -7.61 -4.87
N SER A 133 -15.67 -7.22 -6.02
CA SER A 133 -14.27 -7.44 -6.42
C SER A 133 -13.53 -8.48 -5.60
N THR A 134 -13.13 -9.58 -6.25
CA THR A 134 -12.24 -10.62 -5.73
C THR A 134 -11.06 -10.03 -4.96
N LEU A 135 -10.50 -10.78 -4.00
CA LEU A 135 -9.28 -10.33 -3.32
C LEU A 135 -8.19 -10.05 -4.36
N PRO A 136 -7.58 -8.85 -4.34
CA PRO A 136 -6.52 -8.52 -5.29
C PRO A 136 -5.38 -9.52 -5.14
N GLN A 137 -4.83 -9.96 -6.26
CA GLN A 137 -3.71 -10.88 -6.25
C GLN A 137 -2.50 -10.21 -5.61
N VAL A 138 -1.79 -10.92 -4.73
CA VAL A 138 -0.61 -10.39 -4.04
C VAL A 138 0.61 -11.17 -4.48
N GLY A 139 1.54 -10.49 -5.18
CA GLY A 139 2.82 -11.05 -5.63
C GLY A 139 3.71 -11.44 -4.45
N SER A 140 4.65 -12.36 -4.65
CA SER A 140 5.47 -12.99 -3.57
C SER A 140 6.10 -11.99 -2.59
N ASP A 141 6.40 -10.78 -3.08
CA ASP A 141 6.95 -9.61 -2.38
C ASP A 141 5.94 -8.81 -1.52
N GLY A 142 4.66 -9.22 -1.50
CA GLY A 142 3.60 -8.52 -0.78
C GLY A 142 2.99 -7.35 -1.55
N ALA A 143 3.40 -7.11 -2.80
CA ALA A 143 2.80 -6.08 -3.63
C ALA A 143 1.44 -6.57 -4.16
N LEU A 144 0.41 -5.72 -4.10
CA LEU A 144 -0.81 -5.97 -4.85
C LEU A 144 -0.44 -5.96 -6.34
N LEU A 145 -0.87 -6.97 -7.08
CA LEU A 145 -0.73 -7.06 -8.52
C LEU A 145 -2.08 -6.69 -9.11
N LYS A 146 -2.17 -5.50 -9.70
CA LYS A 146 -3.26 -5.20 -10.63
C LYS A 146 -2.85 -5.73 -11.99
N THR A 147 -3.53 -6.75 -12.49
CA THR A 147 -3.36 -7.20 -13.86
C THR A 147 -4.37 -6.47 -14.74
N PRO A 148 -3.93 -5.77 -15.79
CA PRO A 148 -4.86 -5.17 -16.73
C PRO A 148 -5.51 -6.26 -17.59
N ILE A 149 -6.83 -6.23 -17.73
CA ILE A 149 -7.59 -7.19 -18.55
C ILE A 149 -7.60 -6.72 -20.00
N ARG A 150 -8.09 -5.50 -20.24
CA ARG A 150 -8.20 -4.93 -21.59
C ARG A 150 -8.19 -3.41 -21.54
N VAL A 151 -7.92 -2.81 -22.69
CA VAL A 151 -8.09 -1.38 -22.91
C VAL A 151 -9.49 -1.14 -23.48
N LEU A 152 -10.26 -0.29 -22.80
CA LEU A 152 -11.63 0.07 -23.19
C LEU A 152 -11.66 1.25 -24.15
N ASP A 153 -10.73 2.20 -24.00
CA ASP A 153 -10.71 3.44 -24.78
C ASP A 153 -9.29 4.02 -24.84
N ARG A 154 -9.04 4.93 -25.80
CA ARG A 154 -7.76 5.62 -26.01
C ARG A 154 -8.00 7.12 -26.24
N ARG A 155 -7.19 7.96 -25.61
CA ARG A 155 -7.26 9.42 -25.80
C ARG A 155 -5.87 10.05 -25.92
N LEU A 156 -5.80 11.13 -26.68
CA LEU A 156 -4.61 11.99 -26.75
C LEU A 156 -4.74 13.12 -25.74
N VAL A 157 -3.78 13.22 -24.82
CA VAL A 157 -3.74 14.28 -23.81
C VAL A 157 -2.48 15.11 -24.00
N LYS A 158 -2.63 16.44 -24.03
CA LYS A 158 -1.50 17.35 -24.01
C LYS A 158 -0.93 17.41 -22.58
N GLN A 159 0.18 16.72 -22.35
CA GLN A 159 0.92 16.78 -21.09
C GLN A 159 2.10 17.75 -21.25
N GLY A 160 1.87 19.02 -20.91
CA GLY A 160 2.86 20.09 -21.09
C GLY A 160 3.14 20.37 -22.58
N ASN A 161 4.40 20.21 -23.00
CA ASN A 161 4.85 20.43 -24.38
C ASN A 161 4.75 19.20 -25.30
N HIS A 162 4.32 18.05 -24.78
CA HIS A 162 4.23 16.82 -25.56
C HIS A 162 2.80 16.27 -25.56
N VAL A 163 2.46 15.53 -26.61
CA VAL A 163 1.20 14.77 -26.69
C VAL A 163 1.48 13.36 -26.17
N ALA A 164 0.72 12.93 -25.17
CA ALA A 164 0.79 11.61 -24.59
C ALA A 164 -0.48 10.82 -24.91
N VAL A 165 -0.33 9.52 -25.17
CA VAL A 165 -1.46 8.59 -25.34
C VAL A 165 -1.81 8.02 -23.98
N GLU A 166 -3.04 8.25 -23.53
CA GLU A 166 -3.61 7.59 -22.36
C GLU A 166 -4.64 6.56 -22.83
N VAL A 167 -4.64 5.40 -22.18
CA VAL A 167 -5.59 4.32 -22.41
C VAL A 167 -6.42 4.09 -21.16
N LEU A 168 -7.72 3.89 -21.34
CA LEU A 168 -8.63 3.51 -20.27
C LEU A 168 -8.50 2.02 -20.04
N VAL A 169 -7.94 1.64 -18.89
CA VAL A 169 -7.63 0.24 -18.57
C VAL A 169 -8.69 -0.32 -17.65
N GLU A 170 -9.29 -1.44 -18.06
CA GLU A 170 -10.08 -2.29 -17.16
C GLU A 170 -9.11 -3.21 -16.40
N TRP A 171 -9.19 -3.18 -15.08
CA TRP A 171 -8.33 -3.99 -14.22
C TRP A 171 -9.01 -5.29 -13.78
N ALA A 172 -8.22 -6.34 -13.60
CA ALA A 172 -8.70 -7.59 -13.05
C ALA A 172 -9.16 -7.42 -11.62
N ASP A 173 -10.21 -8.17 -11.27
CA ASP A 173 -10.80 -8.17 -9.95
C ASP A 173 -11.29 -6.78 -9.48
N THR A 174 -11.59 -5.86 -10.40
CA THR A 174 -12.21 -4.55 -10.08
C THR A 174 -13.51 -4.35 -10.85
N PHE A 175 -14.29 -3.33 -10.48
CA PHE A 175 -15.49 -2.98 -11.21
C PHE A 175 -15.16 -2.35 -12.57
N PRO A 176 -15.99 -2.53 -13.61
CA PRO A 176 -15.83 -1.81 -14.87
C PRO A 176 -15.80 -0.28 -14.66
N GLU A 177 -16.53 0.22 -13.67
CA GLU A 177 -16.54 1.63 -13.28
C GLU A 177 -15.24 2.11 -12.61
N ASP A 178 -14.40 1.20 -12.12
CA ASP A 178 -13.09 1.49 -11.53
C ASP A 178 -11.96 1.59 -12.58
N SER A 179 -12.31 1.57 -13.87
CA SER A 179 -11.35 1.71 -14.97
C SER A 179 -10.59 3.04 -14.85
N THR A 180 -9.27 3.00 -15.02
CA THR A 180 -8.41 4.20 -14.89
C THR A 180 -7.71 4.54 -16.20
N TRP A 181 -7.55 5.84 -16.46
CA TRP A 181 -6.70 6.33 -17.54
C TRP A 181 -5.24 6.18 -17.14
N GLU A 182 -4.52 5.31 -17.84
CA GLU A 182 -3.09 5.08 -17.66
C GLU A 182 -2.32 5.50 -18.91
N ASN A 183 -1.07 5.91 -18.73
CA ASN A 183 -0.20 6.25 -19.85
C ASN A 183 0.21 4.97 -20.59
N LEU A 184 0.03 4.92 -21.90
CA LEU A 184 0.27 3.72 -22.72
C LEU A 184 1.74 3.26 -22.65
N HIS A 185 2.69 4.21 -22.66
CA HIS A 185 4.12 3.89 -22.61
C HIS A 185 4.52 3.27 -21.26
N ASP A 186 3.98 3.79 -20.15
CA ASP A 186 4.21 3.21 -18.82
C ASP A 186 3.53 1.84 -18.67
N LEU A 187 2.34 1.68 -19.24
CA LEU A 187 1.57 0.44 -19.20
C LEU A 187 2.29 -0.66 -19.98
N GLN A 188 2.77 -0.39 -21.20
CA GLN A 188 3.53 -1.34 -22.01
C GLN A 188 4.83 -1.78 -21.34
N ARG A 189 5.52 -0.86 -20.64
CA ARG A 189 6.72 -1.19 -19.87
C ARG A 189 6.43 -2.14 -18.70
N CYS A 190 5.28 -1.97 -18.04
CA CYS A 190 4.89 -2.81 -16.91
C CYS A 190 4.22 -4.12 -17.34
N PHE A 191 3.54 -4.12 -18.50
CA PHE A 191 2.71 -5.22 -19.00
C PHE A 191 2.90 -5.37 -20.52
N PRO A 192 4.01 -5.96 -20.97
CA PRO A 192 4.34 -6.06 -22.40
C PRO A 192 3.43 -7.04 -23.18
N VAL A 193 2.64 -7.88 -22.48
CA VAL A 193 1.76 -8.91 -23.07
C VAL A 193 0.30 -8.43 -23.19
N LEU A 194 -0.03 -7.22 -22.75
CA LEU A 194 -1.36 -6.65 -22.93
C LEU A 194 -1.66 -6.54 -24.44
N ILE A 195 -2.56 -7.39 -24.92
CA ILE A 195 -3.06 -7.31 -26.29
C ILE A 195 -3.93 -6.05 -26.33
N LEU A 196 -3.38 -5.00 -26.96
CA LEU A 196 -4.18 -3.87 -27.44
C LEU A 196 -4.98 -4.43 -28.60
N GLU A 197 -6.17 -4.96 -28.34
CA GLU A 197 -7.11 -5.24 -29.43
C GLU A 197 -7.45 -3.91 -30.06
N ASP A 198 -6.85 -3.67 -31.22
CA ASP A 198 -7.19 -2.57 -32.09
C ASP A 198 -8.62 -2.74 -32.55
N THR A 199 -9.52 -1.97 -31.95
CA THR A 199 -10.75 -1.58 -32.64
C THR A 199 -10.32 -0.51 -33.63
N ASP A 200 -10.03 -0.95 -34.85
CA ASP A 200 -9.79 -0.10 -35.99
C ASP A 200 -10.96 0.89 -36.21
N PRO A 201 -10.68 2.11 -36.70
CA PRO A 201 -11.71 3.09 -36.99
C PRO A 201 -12.66 2.55 -38.06
N VAL A 202 -13.95 2.81 -37.83
CA VAL A 202 -15.07 2.64 -38.75
C VAL A 202 -14.62 2.89 -40.20
N SER A 203 -14.51 1.83 -40.99
CA SER A 203 -14.48 1.92 -42.44
C SER A 203 -15.90 2.20 -42.90
N GLU A 204 -16.19 3.45 -43.23
CA GLU A 204 -17.34 3.79 -44.06
C GLU A 204 -17.10 3.25 -45.48
N GLU A 205 -17.57 2.03 -45.74
CA GLU A 205 -17.92 1.59 -47.09
C GLU A 205 -19.36 1.08 -47.09
N GLY A 206 -20.29 2.03 -47.06
CA GLY A 206 -21.68 1.80 -47.42
C GLY A 206 -21.88 2.12 -48.89
N SER A 207 -21.90 1.08 -49.72
CA SER A 207 -22.44 1.12 -51.09
C SER A 207 -23.79 1.83 -51.12
N ILE A 208 -23.95 2.77 -52.06
CA ILE A 208 -25.26 3.21 -52.53
C ILE A 208 -25.36 2.80 -53.99
N THR A 209 -26.41 2.03 -54.27
CA THR A 209 -26.96 1.63 -55.58
C THR A 209 -27.11 2.76 -56.57
#